data_AF-A0A4U0XT24-F1
#
_entry.id   AF-A0A4U0XT24-F1
#
_cell.length_a   1.000
_cell.length_b   1.000
_cell.length_c   1.000
_cell.angle_alpha   90.00
_cell.angle_beta   90.00
_cell.angle_gamma   90.00
#
_symmetry.space_group_name_H-M   'P 1'
#
loop_
_entity.id
_entity.type
_entity.pdbx_description
1 polymer ?
#
loop_
_entity_poly.entity_id
_entity_poly.type
_entity_poly.pdbx_seq_one_letter_code
_entity_poly.pdbx_strand_id
1 'polypeptide(L)'
;MQGKPSSVGPLTTGKGTIRSSKSAIGRADSARSAASRDDEADGVSDPAELTVLQGFEDEDALMADAGANDEEDADEEDEFLTGSAEVENSRIKGTLGVDFDDVQSDGHEWHESVRASITFRLDGEAMAQRVGHFDLHIIDKVAGDSAHPKLWISSLLRREAVRDVDLAFVCSALQSLYDADGVVLPELAQFADELDTETVVYVSTIRLEPEWRGMGLGPAAVQILHRILPLQCKNEGPITVLLQPDMLREPGNTQAMRKRTQKSLIKFYSGCGYKLWYQQDKKLPCYLLMGRKLEVAEDDESEGVGRPEGGSEDDSMETD
;
A
#
# COMPACT_ATOMS: atom_id res chain seq x y z
N MET A 1 59.32 19.04 52.05
CA MET A 1 58.02 18.89 52.74
C MET A 1 57.10 18.11 51.81
N GLN A 2 56.95 16.81 52.10
CA GLN A 2 56.11 15.88 51.35
C GLN A 2 54.79 15.70 52.13
N GLY A 3 53.65 15.79 51.44
CA GLY A 3 52.33 15.52 52.00
C GLY A 3 51.50 14.73 51.01
N LYS A 4 51.30 13.44 51.31
CA LYS A 4 50.40 12.51 50.62
C LYS A 4 48.94 12.98 50.73
N PRO A 5 48.09 12.82 49.70
CA PRO A 5 46.65 12.76 49.88
C PRO A 5 46.21 11.34 50.27
N SER A 6 45.30 11.30 51.24
CA SER A 6 44.76 10.11 51.90
C SER A 6 43.59 9.51 51.11
N SER A 7 43.56 8.18 51.16
CA SER A 7 42.47 7.28 50.79
C SER A 7 41.19 7.54 51.61
N VAL A 8 40.02 7.52 50.94
CA VAL A 8 38.70 7.31 51.57
C VAL A 8 37.93 6.31 50.71
N GLY A 9 37.49 5.22 51.34
CA GLY A 9 36.75 4.11 50.76
C GLY A 9 35.23 4.33 50.65
N PRO A 10 34.48 3.27 50.30
CA PRO A 10 33.17 3.36 49.65
C PRO A 10 31.97 3.40 50.62
N LEU A 11 30.94 4.14 50.24
CA LEU A 11 29.61 4.13 50.85
C LEU A 11 28.73 3.04 50.22
N THR A 12 28.25 2.15 51.09
CA THR A 12 27.15 1.21 50.87
C THR A 12 25.81 1.92 51.11
N THR A 13 24.75 1.47 50.43
CA THR A 13 23.38 1.20 50.94
C THR A 13 22.32 1.39 49.84
N GLY A 14 21.33 0.48 49.79
CA GLY A 14 20.13 0.65 48.97
C GLY A 14 19.55 -0.62 48.34
N LYS A 15 19.23 -1.65 49.15
CA LYS A 15 18.37 -2.76 48.72
C LYS A 15 16.92 -2.26 48.70
N GLY A 16 16.38 -1.99 47.50
CA GLY A 16 14.96 -1.73 47.27
C GLY A 16 14.21 -3.03 46.99
N THR A 17 13.36 -3.43 47.92
CA THR A 17 12.39 -4.53 47.79
C THR A 17 11.22 -4.08 46.93
N ILE A 18 11.05 -4.64 45.73
CA ILE A 18 9.85 -4.44 44.91
C ILE A 18 8.85 -5.56 45.25
N ARG A 19 7.72 -5.16 45.83
CA ARG A 19 6.56 -6.03 46.09
C ARG A 19 5.83 -6.30 44.78
N SER A 20 5.70 -7.58 44.43
CA SER A 20 4.79 -8.07 43.40
C SER A 20 3.34 -8.03 43.89
N SER A 21 2.52 -7.20 43.24
CA SER A 21 1.06 -7.23 43.39
C SER A 21 0.48 -8.32 42.49
N LYS A 22 0.03 -9.39 43.12
CA LYS A 22 -0.63 -10.55 42.50
C LYS A 22 -2.14 -10.31 42.58
N SER A 23 -2.75 -9.85 41.50
CA SER A 23 -4.21 -9.75 41.40
C SER A 23 -4.77 -11.07 40.88
N ALA A 24 -5.42 -11.80 41.79
CA ALA A 24 -6.25 -12.96 41.50
C ALA A 24 -7.63 -12.46 41.04
N ILE A 25 -8.04 -12.85 39.83
CA ILE A 25 -9.43 -12.76 39.39
C ILE A 25 -9.93 -14.19 39.25
N GLY A 26 -11.02 -14.47 39.97
CA GLY A 26 -11.59 -15.78 40.19
C GLY A 26 -12.16 -16.41 38.92
N ARG A 27 -11.94 -17.71 38.81
CA ARG A 27 -12.73 -18.63 38.00
C ARG A 27 -14.10 -18.77 38.64
N ALA A 28 -15.15 -18.44 37.89
CA ALA A 28 -16.50 -18.92 38.14
C ALA A 28 -16.79 -20.03 37.14
N ASP A 29 -17.00 -21.24 37.67
CA ASP A 29 -17.63 -22.35 37.01
C ASP A 29 -19.10 -22.00 36.70
N SER A 30 -19.55 -22.29 35.48
CA SER A 30 -20.95 -22.58 35.20
C SER A 30 -21.05 -23.47 33.97
N ALA A 31 -21.26 -24.75 34.24
CA ALA A 31 -21.78 -25.74 33.31
C ALA A 31 -23.32 -25.66 33.27
N ARG A 32 -23.90 -26.25 32.20
CA ARG A 32 -25.32 -26.47 31.86
C ARG A 32 -25.83 -25.50 30.79
N SER A 33 -26.61 -25.92 29.78
CA SER A 33 -27.17 -27.23 29.43
C SER A 33 -27.57 -27.17 27.96
N ALA A 34 -27.35 -28.27 27.24
CA ALA A 34 -28.04 -28.56 26.00
C ALA A 34 -29.48 -28.99 26.33
N ALA A 35 -30.46 -28.40 25.66
CA ALA A 35 -31.80 -28.93 25.50
C ALA A 35 -32.46 -28.26 24.29
N SER A 36 -32.34 -28.91 23.13
CA SER A 36 -33.25 -28.72 22.01
C SER A 36 -34.58 -29.38 22.35
N ARG A 37 -35.67 -28.63 22.21
CA ARG A 37 -37.03 -29.16 22.17
C ARG A 37 -37.77 -28.52 21.02
N ASP A 38 -38.21 -29.39 20.13
CA ASP A 38 -39.28 -29.20 19.16
C ASP A 38 -40.55 -28.72 19.88
N ASP A 39 -41.30 -27.82 19.25
CA ASP A 39 -42.76 -27.96 19.17
C ASP A 39 -43.33 -27.07 18.05
N GLU A 40 -44.28 -27.67 17.37
CA GLU A 40 -45.03 -27.24 16.20
C GLU A 40 -45.99 -26.07 16.50
N ALA A 41 -46.38 -25.31 15.46
CA ALA A 41 -47.77 -25.16 15.03
C ALA A 41 -48.02 -23.86 14.22
N ASP A 42 -48.45 -24.07 12.99
CA ASP A 42 -49.62 -23.48 12.31
C ASP A 42 -49.88 -21.97 12.30
N GLY A 43 -50.10 -21.44 11.11
CA GLY A 43 -50.60 -20.08 10.91
C GLY A 43 -50.78 -19.68 9.45
N VAL A 44 -51.68 -20.37 8.74
CA VAL A 44 -52.33 -20.00 7.47
C VAL A 44 -52.62 -18.50 7.34
N SER A 45 -52.31 -17.88 6.20
CA SER A 45 -53.22 -17.02 5.41
C SER A 45 -52.56 -16.52 4.12
N ASP A 46 -53.10 -16.98 3.00
CA ASP A 46 -53.07 -16.39 1.65
C ASP A 46 -54.57 -16.28 1.24
N PRO A 47 -54.98 -15.61 0.15
CA PRO A 47 -54.39 -14.51 -0.62
C PRO A 47 -55.42 -13.36 -0.83
N ALA A 48 -55.03 -12.26 -1.48
CA ALA A 48 -55.99 -11.34 -2.09
C ALA A 48 -55.52 -10.92 -3.48
N GLU A 49 -56.25 -11.42 -4.47
CA GLU A 49 -56.30 -11.01 -5.86
C GLU A 49 -56.60 -9.51 -6.00
N LEU A 50 -55.99 -8.85 -6.98
CA LEU A 50 -56.70 -7.85 -7.76
C LEU A 50 -56.18 -7.83 -9.20
N THR A 51 -56.99 -8.44 -10.06
CA THR A 51 -56.93 -8.42 -11.53
C THR A 51 -57.65 -7.17 -12.06
N VAL A 52 -57.54 -6.93 -13.39
CA VAL A 52 -58.32 -6.05 -14.29
C VAL A 52 -57.59 -4.74 -14.66
N LEU A 53 -57.40 -4.33 -15.91
CA LEU A 53 -57.40 -4.86 -17.30
C LEU A 53 -57.23 -3.63 -18.24
N GLN A 54 -56.88 -3.88 -19.51
CA GLN A 54 -56.98 -2.98 -20.71
C GLN A 54 -55.90 -1.88 -20.84
N GLY A 55 -55.21 -1.68 -21.97
CA GLY A 55 -55.36 -2.19 -23.34
C GLY A 55 -55.37 -1.01 -24.34
N PHE A 56 -54.38 -0.93 -25.24
CA PHE A 56 -54.33 -0.19 -26.53
C PHE A 56 -53.04 -0.71 -27.23
N GLU A 57 -53.09 -1.62 -28.22
CA GLU A 57 -53.36 -1.43 -29.65
C GLU A 57 -52.39 -0.46 -30.36
N ASP A 58 -51.41 -1.08 -31.04
CA ASP A 58 -50.90 -0.86 -32.41
C ASP A 58 -50.89 0.55 -33.00
N GLU A 59 -49.70 1.05 -33.38
CA GLU A 59 -49.47 1.71 -34.68
C GLU A 59 -48.01 1.54 -35.15
N ASP A 60 -47.86 0.69 -36.16
CA ASP A 60 -47.11 0.86 -37.42
C ASP A 60 -45.86 1.76 -37.51
N ALA A 61 -44.77 1.07 -37.86
CA ALA A 61 -43.96 1.30 -39.06
C ALA A 61 -43.39 2.69 -39.34
N LEU A 62 -42.10 2.88 -39.03
CA LEU A 62 -41.17 3.59 -39.93
C LEU A 62 -39.81 2.88 -39.95
N MET A 63 -39.59 2.16 -41.05
CA MET A 63 -38.28 1.73 -41.53
C MET A 63 -37.55 2.98 -42.06
N ALA A 64 -36.48 3.39 -41.39
CA ALA A 64 -35.56 4.39 -41.92
C ALA A 64 -34.12 3.98 -41.60
N ASP A 65 -33.44 3.56 -42.65
CA ASP A 65 -32.03 3.85 -42.95
C ASP A 65 -31.00 3.50 -41.87
N ALA A 66 -30.65 2.21 -41.80
CA ALA A 66 -29.42 1.76 -41.18
C ALA A 66 -28.24 2.15 -42.09
N GLY A 67 -27.85 3.43 -42.01
CA GLY A 67 -26.53 3.86 -42.42
C GLY A 67 -25.50 3.10 -41.59
N ALA A 68 -24.68 2.31 -42.25
CA ALA A 68 -23.48 1.71 -41.67
C ALA A 68 -22.52 2.86 -41.31
N ASN A 69 -22.70 3.44 -40.13
CA ASN A 69 -21.59 4.01 -39.41
C ASN A 69 -20.82 2.81 -38.87
N ASP A 70 -19.74 2.44 -39.57
CA ASP A 70 -18.57 1.87 -38.91
C ASP A 70 -18.11 2.92 -37.90
N GLU A 71 -18.74 2.93 -36.73
CA GLU A 71 -18.09 3.37 -35.50
C GLU A 71 -17.01 2.32 -35.28
N GLU A 72 -15.83 2.58 -35.88
CA GLU A 72 -14.57 2.07 -35.35
C GLU A 72 -14.48 2.64 -33.93
N ASP A 73 -15.15 1.96 -33.00
CA ASP A 73 -14.75 1.87 -31.61
C ASP A 73 -13.34 1.29 -31.65
N ALA A 74 -12.36 2.15 -31.94
CA ALA A 74 -11.00 1.95 -31.52
C ALA A 74 -11.13 1.88 -30.01
N ASP A 75 -11.27 0.66 -29.50
CA ASP A 75 -11.01 0.33 -28.11
C ASP A 75 -9.71 1.08 -27.78
N GLU A 76 -9.84 2.19 -27.06
CA GLU A 76 -8.71 2.84 -26.41
C GLU A 76 -8.21 1.74 -25.47
N GLU A 77 -7.32 0.88 -25.97
CA GLU A 77 -6.66 -0.13 -25.16
C GLU A 77 -5.98 0.68 -24.06
N ASP A 78 -6.60 0.70 -22.89
CA ASP A 78 -6.10 1.38 -21.71
C ASP A 78 -4.63 0.98 -21.57
N GLU A 79 -3.72 1.89 -21.95
CA GLU A 79 -2.30 1.59 -22.01
C GLU A 79 -1.85 1.36 -20.57
N PHE A 80 -1.77 0.09 -20.18
CA PHE A 80 -1.42 -0.29 -18.83
C PHE A 80 -0.07 0.32 -18.48
N LEU A 81 -0.01 1.01 -17.35
CA LEU A 81 1.22 1.62 -16.90
C LEU A 81 2.22 0.52 -16.51
N THR A 82 3.26 0.36 -17.32
CA THR A 82 4.32 -0.63 -17.12
C THR A 82 5.64 0.05 -16.77
N GLY A 83 6.27 -0.41 -15.69
CA GLY A 83 7.67 -0.11 -15.37
C GLY A 83 8.55 -1.32 -15.61
N SER A 84 9.79 -1.11 -16.08
CA SER A 84 10.75 -2.20 -16.21
C SER A 84 12.18 -1.82 -15.81
N ALA A 85 12.98 -2.83 -15.46
CA ALA A 85 14.40 -2.70 -15.23
C ALA A 85 15.15 -3.98 -15.58
N GLU A 86 16.39 -3.84 -16.06
CA GLU A 86 17.31 -4.96 -16.20
C GLU A 86 17.79 -5.45 -14.82
N VAL A 87 17.83 -6.76 -14.64
CA VAL A 87 18.38 -7.40 -13.45
C VAL A 87 19.48 -8.35 -13.89
N GLU A 88 20.71 -8.08 -13.44
CA GLU A 88 21.86 -8.94 -13.67
C GLU A 88 22.59 -9.21 -12.35
N ASN A 89 22.68 -10.49 -11.98
CA ASN A 89 23.51 -10.94 -10.87
C ASN A 89 24.02 -12.38 -11.11
N SER A 90 24.78 -12.91 -10.16
CA SER A 90 25.39 -14.25 -10.29
C SER A 90 24.40 -15.41 -10.40
N ARG A 91 23.10 -15.19 -10.17
CA ARG A 91 22.05 -16.21 -10.23
C ARG A 91 21.11 -16.04 -11.42
N ILE A 92 20.90 -14.82 -11.88
CA ILE A 92 19.88 -14.53 -12.88
C ILE A 92 20.25 -13.31 -13.72
N LYS A 93 19.84 -13.35 -14.99
CA LYS A 93 19.90 -12.25 -15.93
C LYS A 93 18.60 -12.16 -16.72
N GLY A 94 18.02 -10.96 -16.80
CA GLY A 94 16.76 -10.74 -17.49
C GLY A 94 16.15 -9.37 -17.25
N THR A 95 14.93 -9.16 -17.75
CA THR A 95 14.14 -7.95 -17.55
C THR A 95 13.03 -8.21 -16.54
N LEU A 96 12.95 -7.39 -15.49
CA LEU A 96 11.86 -7.38 -14.52
C LEU A 96 10.85 -6.30 -14.92
N GLY A 97 9.56 -6.63 -14.91
CA GLY A 97 8.45 -5.73 -15.14
C GLY A 97 7.55 -5.62 -13.92
N VAL A 98 6.90 -4.47 -13.76
CA VAL A 98 5.77 -4.26 -12.86
C VAL A 98 4.66 -3.60 -13.67
N ASP A 99 3.49 -4.24 -13.70
CA ASP A 99 2.37 -3.91 -14.57
C ASP A 99 1.12 -3.70 -13.72
N PHE A 100 0.40 -2.58 -13.89
CA PHE A 100 -0.83 -2.27 -13.15
C PHE A 100 -2.06 -2.85 -13.86
N ASP A 101 -2.28 -4.15 -13.71
CA ASP A 101 -3.27 -4.89 -14.52
C ASP A 101 -4.72 -4.79 -14.02
N ASP A 102 -4.94 -4.53 -12.73
CA ASP A 102 -6.26 -4.66 -12.09
C ASP A 102 -6.47 -3.51 -11.10
N VAL A 103 -7.15 -2.47 -11.59
CA VAL A 103 -7.59 -1.31 -10.83
C VAL A 103 -9.06 -1.49 -10.45
N GLN A 104 -9.32 -1.64 -9.15
CA GLN A 104 -10.66 -1.74 -8.59
C GLN A 104 -10.97 -0.46 -7.83
N SER A 105 -11.94 0.30 -8.35
CA SER A 105 -12.55 1.37 -7.57
C SER A 105 -13.72 0.77 -6.78
N ASP A 106 -13.61 0.81 -5.45
CA ASP A 106 -14.65 0.30 -4.54
C ASP A 106 -15.86 1.26 -4.43
N GLY A 107 -16.02 2.17 -5.40
CA GLY A 107 -17.07 3.20 -5.43
C GLY A 107 -16.79 4.40 -4.51
N HIS A 108 -15.58 4.48 -3.95
CA HIS A 108 -15.12 5.61 -3.15
C HIS A 108 -14.25 6.53 -3.99
N GLU A 109 -14.67 7.79 -4.18
CA GLU A 109 -13.90 8.78 -4.95
C GLU A 109 -12.50 9.06 -4.37
N TRP A 110 -12.31 8.78 -3.08
CA TRP A 110 -11.05 9.02 -2.37
C TRP A 110 -10.16 7.76 -2.26
N HIS A 111 -10.61 6.60 -2.75
CA HIS A 111 -9.89 5.34 -2.58
C HIS A 111 -9.99 4.40 -3.78
N GLU A 112 -8.84 3.84 -4.13
CA GLU A 112 -8.66 2.84 -5.17
C GLU A 112 -7.86 1.65 -4.63
N SER A 113 -8.33 0.44 -4.93
CA SER A 113 -7.64 -0.81 -4.64
C SER A 113 -6.95 -1.31 -5.91
N VAL A 114 -5.64 -1.47 -5.87
CA VAL A 114 -4.85 -1.75 -7.07
C VAL A 114 -3.99 -2.99 -6.88
N ARG A 115 -4.03 -3.89 -7.85
CA ARG A 115 -3.11 -5.02 -7.94
C ARG A 115 -2.15 -4.82 -9.11
N ALA A 116 -0.87 -4.76 -8.78
CA ALA A 116 0.20 -4.71 -9.77
C ALA A 116 0.90 -6.06 -9.88
N SER A 117 0.98 -6.63 -11.08
CA SER A 117 1.72 -7.87 -11.34
C SER A 117 3.22 -7.62 -11.39
N ILE A 118 4.00 -8.61 -10.94
CA ILE A 118 5.45 -8.62 -11.11
C ILE A 118 5.76 -9.69 -12.16
N THR A 119 6.34 -9.27 -13.27
CA THR A 119 6.70 -10.14 -14.40
C THR A 119 8.21 -10.20 -14.57
N PHE A 120 8.74 -11.33 -15.01
CA PHE A 120 10.17 -11.48 -15.27
C PHE A 120 10.40 -12.26 -16.57
N ARG A 121 11.23 -11.70 -17.45
CA ARG A 121 11.68 -12.33 -18.68
C ARG A 121 13.17 -12.64 -18.57
N LEU A 122 13.52 -13.92 -18.56
CA LEU A 122 14.90 -14.39 -18.60
C LEU A 122 15.56 -14.01 -19.94
N ASP A 123 16.85 -13.70 -19.92
CA ASP A 123 17.61 -13.45 -21.15
C ASP A 123 17.54 -14.65 -22.11
N GLY A 124 17.15 -14.39 -23.35
CA GLY A 124 16.99 -15.41 -24.38
C GLY A 124 15.62 -16.10 -24.40
N GLU A 125 14.75 -15.83 -23.42
CA GLU A 125 13.35 -16.28 -23.46
C GLU A 125 12.47 -15.28 -24.22
N ALA A 126 11.51 -15.80 -24.97
CA ALA A 126 10.59 -14.97 -25.76
C ALA A 126 9.49 -14.30 -24.89
N MET A 127 9.14 -14.93 -23.76
CA MET A 127 7.96 -14.56 -22.97
C MET A 127 8.32 -14.23 -21.52
N ALA A 128 7.67 -13.21 -20.96
CA ALA A 128 7.72 -12.91 -19.54
C ALA A 128 6.85 -13.89 -18.75
N GLN A 129 7.27 -14.22 -17.53
CA GLN A 129 6.51 -15.04 -16.60
C GLN A 129 6.09 -14.22 -15.40
N ARG A 130 4.88 -14.43 -14.88
CA ARG A 130 4.46 -13.81 -13.62
C ARG A 130 5.22 -14.45 -12.46
N VAL A 131 5.94 -13.63 -11.69
CA VAL A 131 6.76 -14.06 -10.55
C VAL A 131 6.24 -13.54 -9.21
N GLY A 132 5.21 -12.68 -9.24
CA GLY A 132 4.63 -12.10 -8.04
C GLY A 132 3.55 -11.05 -8.30
N HIS A 133 3.21 -10.32 -7.24
CA HIS A 133 2.34 -9.13 -7.29
C HIS A 133 2.51 -8.23 -6.06
N PHE A 134 2.01 -7.01 -6.19
CA PHE A 134 1.69 -6.07 -5.14
C PHE A 134 0.17 -5.93 -5.02
N ASP A 135 -0.33 -5.83 -3.79
CA ASP A 135 -1.67 -5.31 -3.53
C ASP A 135 -1.53 -3.96 -2.81
N LEU A 136 -2.24 -2.94 -3.28
CA LEU A 136 -2.09 -1.55 -2.89
C LEU A 136 -3.46 -0.93 -2.61
N HIS A 137 -3.51 -0.01 -1.66
CA HIS A 137 -4.63 0.91 -1.48
C HIS A 137 -4.13 2.34 -1.67
N ILE A 138 -4.65 3.03 -2.67
CA ILE A 138 -4.34 4.43 -2.96
C ILE A 138 -5.42 5.28 -2.29
N ILE A 139 -5.01 6.21 -1.45
CA ILE A 139 -5.89 7.14 -0.71
C ILE A 139 -5.57 8.55 -1.17
N ASP A 140 -6.54 9.18 -1.81
CA ASP A 140 -6.52 10.60 -2.13
C ASP A 140 -6.95 11.41 -0.90
N LYS A 141 -6.04 12.23 -0.37
CA LYS A 141 -6.29 13.10 0.79
C LYS A 141 -6.95 14.43 0.42
N VAL A 142 -6.99 14.79 -0.85
CA VAL A 142 -7.62 16.02 -1.36
C VAL A 142 -9.03 15.79 -1.87
N ALA A 143 -9.39 14.54 -2.22
CA ALA A 143 -10.74 14.16 -2.59
C ALA A 143 -11.80 14.57 -1.55
N GLY A 144 -12.86 15.21 -2.05
CA GLY A 144 -14.00 15.72 -1.28
C GLY A 144 -14.62 16.96 -1.92
N ASP A 145 -15.76 17.39 -1.39
CA ASP A 145 -16.46 18.59 -1.85
C ASP A 145 -16.43 19.70 -0.78
N SER A 146 -17.05 20.85 -1.09
CA SER A 146 -17.13 21.96 -0.14
C SER A 146 -17.92 21.63 1.14
N ALA A 147 -18.81 20.63 1.10
CA ALA A 147 -19.61 20.21 2.26
C ALA A 147 -18.86 19.20 3.13
N HIS A 148 -17.99 18.39 2.54
CA HIS A 148 -17.21 17.34 3.19
C HIS A 148 -15.75 17.40 2.73
N PRO A 149 -14.99 18.42 3.18
CA PRO A 149 -13.58 18.48 2.87
C PRO A 149 -12.89 17.27 3.49
N LYS A 150 -12.14 16.50 2.67
CA LYS A 150 -11.32 15.35 3.08
C LYS A 150 -12.13 14.13 3.55
N LEU A 151 -12.87 13.51 2.63
CA LEU A 151 -13.72 12.34 2.90
C LEU A 151 -12.97 11.18 3.58
N TRP A 152 -11.68 11.01 3.28
CA TRP A 152 -10.85 9.98 3.90
C TRP A 152 -10.75 10.10 5.43
N ILE A 153 -10.88 11.30 6.02
CA ILE A 153 -10.82 11.50 7.48
C ILE A 153 -12.06 10.89 8.14
N SER A 154 -13.25 11.24 7.65
CA SER A 154 -14.51 10.70 8.15
C SER A 154 -14.59 9.19 7.95
N SER A 155 -14.09 8.70 6.82
CA SER A 155 -14.09 7.26 6.53
C SER A 155 -13.06 6.54 7.40
N LEU A 156 -11.77 6.83 7.25
CA LEU A 156 -10.68 5.98 7.78
C LEU A 156 -10.27 6.29 9.22
N LEU A 157 -10.39 7.55 9.65
CA LEU A 157 -9.92 7.99 10.98
C LEU A 157 -11.04 8.03 12.00
N ARG A 158 -12.23 8.45 11.58
CA ARG A 158 -13.44 8.37 12.40
C ARG A 158 -14.03 6.96 12.23
N ARG A 159 -14.57 6.39 13.30
CA ARG A 159 -14.85 4.93 13.46
C ARG A 159 -15.80 4.28 12.44
N GLU A 160 -16.19 4.97 11.38
CA GLU A 160 -17.18 4.54 10.40
C GLU A 160 -16.62 3.48 9.42
N ALA A 161 -15.33 3.54 9.03
CA ALA A 161 -14.73 2.52 8.14
C ALA A 161 -14.44 1.17 8.79
N VAL A 162 -14.57 1.00 10.11
CA VAL A 162 -14.33 -0.32 10.75
C VAL A 162 -15.35 -1.38 10.28
N ARG A 163 -16.39 -0.97 9.54
CA ARG A 163 -17.36 -1.88 8.92
C ARG A 163 -16.84 -2.55 7.65
N ASP A 164 -15.88 -1.94 6.97
CA ASP A 164 -15.23 -2.52 5.81
C ASP A 164 -14.01 -3.32 6.27
N VAL A 165 -14.08 -4.64 6.07
CA VAL A 165 -13.04 -5.57 6.52
C VAL A 165 -11.74 -5.35 5.73
N ASP A 166 -11.85 -4.93 4.48
CA ASP A 166 -10.70 -4.82 3.56
C ASP A 166 -9.87 -3.57 3.90
N LEU A 167 -10.52 -2.49 4.36
CA LEU A 167 -9.85 -1.26 4.79
C LEU A 167 -9.43 -1.25 6.27
N ALA A 168 -9.76 -2.27 7.06
CA ALA A 168 -9.44 -2.29 8.49
C ALA A 168 -7.94 -2.09 8.79
N PHE A 169 -7.06 -2.65 7.95
CA PHE A 169 -5.62 -2.51 8.09
C PHE A 169 -5.14 -1.10 7.72
N VAL A 170 -5.69 -0.53 6.64
CA VAL A 170 -5.43 0.86 6.23
C VAL A 170 -5.85 1.83 7.32
N CYS A 171 -7.05 1.65 7.89
CA CYS A 171 -7.55 2.44 9.01
C CYS A 171 -6.61 2.39 10.21
N SER A 172 -6.20 1.18 10.62
CA SER A 172 -5.26 1.00 11.74
C SER A 172 -3.93 1.70 11.49
N ALA A 173 -3.40 1.62 10.26
CA ALA A 173 -2.15 2.27 9.89
C ALA A 173 -2.27 3.80 10.00
N LEU A 174 -3.32 4.38 9.39
CA LEU A 174 -3.53 5.83 9.40
C LEU A 174 -3.85 6.37 10.80
N GLN A 175 -4.63 5.65 11.61
CA GLN A 175 -4.91 6.02 13.01
C GLN A 175 -3.67 5.96 13.91
N SER A 176 -2.59 5.27 13.47
CA SER A 176 -1.30 5.31 14.15
C SER A 176 -0.46 6.53 13.78
N LEU A 177 -0.86 7.28 12.74
CA LEU A 177 -0.15 8.43 12.19
C LEU A 177 -0.87 9.75 12.46
N TYR A 178 -2.20 9.74 12.38
CA TYR A 178 -3.06 10.91 12.46
C TYR A 178 -4.08 10.80 13.59
N ASP A 179 -4.54 11.95 14.09
CA ASP A 179 -5.70 12.03 14.98
C ASP A 179 -7.04 12.02 14.20
N ALA A 180 -8.17 12.14 14.91
CA ALA A 180 -9.50 12.09 14.30
C ALA A 180 -9.84 13.27 13.37
N ASP A 181 -8.98 14.29 13.32
CA ASP A 181 -9.10 15.47 12.47
C ASP A 181 -8.06 15.48 11.35
N GLY A 182 -7.30 14.38 11.19
CA GLY A 182 -6.29 14.23 10.14
C GLY A 182 -4.99 14.98 10.43
N VAL A 183 -4.78 15.43 11.67
CA VAL A 183 -3.53 16.09 12.08
C VAL A 183 -2.51 15.02 12.47
N VAL A 184 -1.26 15.17 12.03
CA VAL A 184 -0.17 14.26 12.40
C VAL A 184 0.01 14.25 13.92
N LEU A 185 0.09 13.06 14.50
CA LEU A 185 0.25 12.90 15.95
C LEU A 185 1.56 13.56 16.42
N PRO A 186 1.59 14.23 17.60
CA PRO A 186 2.78 14.93 18.08
C PRO A 186 4.04 14.07 18.20
N GLU A 187 3.86 12.78 18.51
CA GLU A 187 4.94 11.79 18.63
C GLU A 187 5.65 11.51 17.28
N LEU A 188 4.99 11.86 16.17
CA LEU A 188 5.46 11.67 14.80
C LEU A 188 5.76 12.99 14.09
N ALA A 189 5.80 14.11 14.81
CA ALA A 189 6.08 15.43 14.23
C ALA A 189 7.40 15.49 13.43
N GLN A 190 8.38 14.64 13.76
CA GLN A 190 9.62 14.52 12.99
C GLN A 190 9.46 13.98 11.56
N PHE A 191 8.28 13.44 11.22
CA PHE A 191 7.92 12.95 9.89
C PHE A 191 6.79 13.77 9.26
N ALA A 192 6.50 14.97 9.79
CA ALA A 192 5.39 15.79 9.32
C ALA A 192 5.52 16.09 7.82
N ASP A 193 6.71 16.48 7.35
CA ASP A 193 6.98 16.78 5.94
C ASP A 193 6.84 15.55 5.03
N GLU A 194 7.10 14.35 5.55
CA GLU A 194 6.88 13.10 4.84
C GLU A 194 5.42 12.64 4.82
N LEU A 195 4.61 13.09 5.77
CA LEU A 195 3.18 12.78 5.87
C LEU A 195 2.30 13.86 5.21
N ASP A 196 2.84 15.06 5.03
CA ASP A 196 2.21 16.18 4.34
C ASP A 196 2.30 16.00 2.82
N THR A 197 1.49 15.05 2.35
CA THR A 197 1.35 14.64 0.96
C THR A 197 -0.14 14.61 0.61
N GLU A 198 -0.44 14.73 -0.67
CA GLU A 198 -1.81 14.68 -1.18
C GLU A 198 -2.30 13.25 -1.38
N THR A 199 -1.38 12.29 -1.58
CA THR A 199 -1.72 10.88 -1.75
C THR A 199 -0.97 10.00 -0.76
N VAL A 200 -1.68 9.03 -0.18
CA VAL A 200 -1.09 7.94 0.59
C VAL A 200 -1.30 6.63 -0.16
N VAL A 201 -0.24 5.84 -0.35
CA VAL A 201 -0.31 4.49 -0.91
C VAL A 201 0.05 3.51 0.19
N TYR A 202 -0.90 2.67 0.59
CA TYR A 202 -0.66 1.59 1.54
C TYR A 202 -0.40 0.27 0.80
N VAL A 203 0.81 -0.27 0.92
CA VAL A 203 1.17 -1.58 0.37
C VAL A 203 0.72 -2.66 1.34
N SER A 204 -0.40 -3.33 1.02
CA SER A 204 -0.97 -4.38 1.88
C SER A 204 -0.25 -5.71 1.69
N THR A 205 0.10 -6.06 0.44
CA THR A 205 0.78 -7.31 0.12
C THR A 205 1.95 -7.07 -0.82
N ILE A 206 3.07 -7.76 -0.54
CA ILE A 206 4.12 -8.01 -1.52
C ILE A 206 4.34 -9.52 -1.57
N ARG A 207 4.01 -10.14 -2.70
CA ARG A 207 4.19 -11.57 -2.90
C ARG A 207 5.16 -11.82 -4.02
N LEU A 208 6.20 -12.59 -3.72
CA LEU A 208 7.02 -13.28 -4.71
C LEU A 208 6.84 -14.78 -4.56
N GLU A 209 6.69 -15.44 -5.69
CA GLU A 209 6.60 -16.89 -5.73
C GLU A 209 7.89 -17.53 -5.18
N PRO A 210 7.78 -18.63 -4.41
CA PRO A 210 8.89 -19.18 -3.62
C PRO A 210 10.19 -19.42 -4.40
N GLU A 211 10.08 -19.91 -5.63
CA GLU A 211 11.19 -20.24 -6.52
C GLU A 211 12.00 -19.02 -6.98
N TRP A 212 11.41 -17.82 -6.96
CA TRP A 212 12.05 -16.56 -7.36
C TRP A 212 12.68 -15.81 -6.18
N ARG A 213 12.49 -16.31 -4.96
CA ARG A 213 13.02 -15.68 -3.74
C ARG A 213 14.53 -15.82 -3.66
N GLY A 214 15.20 -14.78 -3.15
CA GLY A 214 16.66 -14.76 -3.00
C GLY A 214 17.43 -14.55 -4.30
N MET A 215 16.75 -14.17 -5.39
CA MET A 215 17.38 -13.79 -6.67
C MET A 215 17.54 -12.28 -6.84
N GLY A 216 17.20 -11.48 -5.82
CA GLY A 216 17.27 -10.01 -5.89
C GLY A 216 16.09 -9.34 -6.60
N LEU A 217 15.06 -10.08 -7.00
CA LEU A 217 13.89 -9.53 -7.68
C LEU A 217 13.01 -8.66 -6.78
N GLY A 218 12.94 -8.96 -5.47
CA GLY A 218 12.12 -8.19 -4.53
C GLY A 218 12.52 -6.71 -4.43
N PRO A 219 13.79 -6.38 -4.12
CA PRO A 219 14.22 -4.99 -4.09
C PRO A 219 14.06 -4.28 -5.44
N ALA A 220 14.36 -4.97 -6.55
CA ALA A 220 14.19 -4.42 -7.89
C ALA A 220 12.73 -4.11 -8.20
N ALA A 221 11.79 -5.01 -7.89
CA ALA A 221 10.36 -4.79 -8.09
C ALA A 221 9.84 -3.59 -7.28
N VAL A 222 10.29 -3.45 -6.01
CA VAL A 222 9.93 -2.30 -5.18
C VAL A 222 10.47 -0.99 -5.76
N GLN A 223 11.68 -0.98 -6.31
CA GLN A 223 12.25 0.20 -6.97
C GLN A 223 11.49 0.57 -8.24
N ILE A 224 11.09 -0.41 -9.06
CA ILE A 224 10.25 -0.17 -10.23
C ILE A 224 8.93 0.42 -9.77
N LEU A 225 8.25 -0.22 -8.81
CA LEU A 225 6.99 0.26 -8.23
C LEU A 225 7.11 1.73 -7.76
N HIS A 226 8.17 2.09 -7.02
CA HIS A 226 8.40 3.46 -6.57
C HIS A 226 8.54 4.47 -7.71
N ARG A 227 9.06 4.05 -8.87
CA ARG A 227 9.21 4.92 -10.04
C ARG A 227 7.88 5.14 -10.75
N ILE A 228 7.05 4.11 -10.85
CA ILE A 228 5.79 4.17 -11.60
C ILE A 228 4.59 4.64 -10.76
N LEU A 229 4.65 4.52 -9.44
CA LEU A 229 3.56 4.95 -8.54
C LEU A 229 3.12 6.41 -8.75
N PRO A 230 4.02 7.40 -8.89
CA PRO A 230 3.63 8.77 -9.21
C PRO A 230 2.76 8.89 -10.46
N LEU A 231 3.13 8.17 -11.53
CA LEU A 231 2.39 8.15 -12.79
C LEU A 231 1.02 7.49 -12.61
N GLN A 232 0.94 6.39 -11.84
CA GLN A 232 -0.33 5.70 -11.57
C GLN A 232 -1.31 6.59 -10.81
N CYS A 233 -0.82 7.33 -9.81
CA CYS A 233 -1.68 8.15 -8.96
C CYS A 233 -2.19 9.41 -9.68
N LYS A 234 -1.74 9.69 -10.92
CA LYS A 234 -2.04 10.90 -11.70
C LYS A 234 -1.85 12.19 -10.88
N ASN A 235 -0.96 12.14 -9.89
CA ASN A 235 -0.76 13.23 -8.95
C ASN A 235 0.55 13.95 -9.27
N GLU A 236 0.50 15.27 -9.35
CA GLU A 236 1.66 16.14 -9.52
C GLU A 236 2.45 16.30 -8.20
N GLY A 237 1.84 15.97 -7.06
CA GLY A 237 2.40 16.10 -5.73
C GLY A 237 3.10 14.84 -5.20
N PRO A 238 3.92 14.99 -4.14
CA PRO A 238 4.62 13.88 -3.51
C PRO A 238 3.65 12.85 -2.90
N ILE A 239 4.10 11.60 -2.83
CA ILE A 239 3.32 10.46 -2.34
C ILE A 239 3.92 9.90 -1.05
N THR A 240 3.08 9.66 -0.05
CA THR A 240 3.46 8.85 1.11
C THR A 240 3.20 7.38 0.83
N VAL A 241 4.23 6.55 0.82
CA VAL A 241 4.07 5.10 0.76
C VAL A 241 4.22 4.49 2.16
N LEU A 242 3.22 3.74 2.59
CA LEU A 242 3.14 3.06 3.86
C LEU A 242 3.18 1.55 3.66
N LEU A 243 3.79 0.85 4.61
CA LEU A 243 3.66 -0.59 4.72
C LEU A 243 3.81 -1.05 6.17
N GLN A 244 3.12 -2.15 6.49
CA GLN A 244 3.28 -2.87 7.73
C GLN A 244 3.94 -4.21 7.42
N PRO A 245 5.24 -4.39 7.69
CA PRO A 245 5.87 -5.70 7.58
C PRO A 245 5.24 -6.60 8.64
N ASP A 246 4.27 -7.42 8.23
CA ASP A 246 3.55 -8.26 9.17
C ASP A 246 4.39 -9.49 9.57
N MET A 247 4.18 -9.92 10.81
CA MET A 247 4.60 -11.24 11.24
C MET A 247 3.52 -12.22 10.83
N LEU A 248 3.91 -13.32 10.20
CA LEU A 248 3.06 -14.51 10.14
C LEU A 248 2.58 -14.87 11.56
N ARG A 249 1.36 -14.46 11.91
CA ARG A 249 0.66 -14.89 13.13
C ARG A 249 0.20 -16.34 13.04
N GLU A 250 0.60 -17.02 11.96
CA GLU A 250 0.34 -18.42 11.70
C GLU A 250 0.69 -19.30 12.92
N PRO A 251 -0.23 -20.21 13.31
CA PRO A 251 0.03 -21.19 14.33
C PRO A 251 1.30 -21.99 14.03
N GLY A 252 2.20 -22.12 15.01
CA GLY A 252 3.45 -22.87 14.88
C GLY A 252 4.73 -22.02 14.82
N ASN A 253 4.62 -20.71 14.59
CA ASN A 253 5.79 -19.83 14.58
C ASN A 253 6.28 -19.49 15.99
N THR A 254 7.48 -19.96 16.33
CA THR A 254 8.13 -19.62 17.61
C THR A 254 8.42 -18.12 17.71
N GLN A 255 8.52 -17.58 18.93
CA GLN A 255 8.86 -16.17 19.13
C GLN A 255 10.23 -15.80 18.50
N ALA A 256 11.19 -16.73 18.52
CA ALA A 256 12.51 -16.51 17.92
C ALA A 256 12.43 -16.40 16.39
N MET A 257 11.65 -17.27 15.73
CA MET A 257 11.41 -17.22 14.28
C MET A 257 10.73 -15.91 13.88
N ARG A 258 9.70 -15.50 14.63
CA ARG A 258 9.00 -14.22 14.41
C ARG A 258 9.95 -13.03 14.49
N LYS A 259 10.77 -12.95 15.55
CA LYS A 259 11.78 -11.89 15.70
C LYS A 259 12.81 -11.88 14.58
N ARG A 260 13.31 -13.05 14.15
CA ARG A 260 14.27 -13.15 13.05
C ARG A 260 13.65 -12.69 11.73
N THR A 261 12.44 -13.14 11.44
CA THR A 261 11.69 -12.78 10.23
C THR A 261 11.43 -11.28 10.20
N GLN A 262 10.92 -10.71 11.29
CA GLN A 262 10.72 -9.27 11.38
C GLN A 262 11.99 -8.48 11.11
N LYS A 263 13.11 -8.87 11.75
CA LYS A 263 14.39 -8.19 11.55
C LYS A 263 14.85 -8.27 10.09
N SER A 264 14.59 -9.39 9.42
CA SER A 264 14.89 -9.56 8.00
C SER A 264 14.02 -8.65 7.13
N LEU A 265 12.71 -8.55 7.42
CA LEU A 265 11.78 -7.69 6.71
C LEU A 265 12.13 -6.21 6.90
N ILE A 266 12.38 -5.77 8.13
CA ILE A 266 12.82 -4.40 8.41
C ILE A 266 14.10 -4.10 7.61
N LYS A 267 15.09 -5.00 7.63
CA LYS A 267 16.33 -4.81 6.87
C LYS A 267 16.06 -4.70 5.36
N PHE A 268 15.17 -5.53 4.84
CA PHE A 268 14.76 -5.51 3.44
C PHE A 268 14.13 -4.15 3.06
N TYR A 269 13.12 -3.71 3.81
CA TYR A 269 12.40 -2.47 3.51
C TYR A 269 13.26 -1.23 3.75
N SER A 270 14.11 -1.22 4.78
CA SER A 270 15.10 -0.15 4.95
C SER A 270 16.10 -0.09 3.80
N GLY A 271 16.48 -1.24 3.22
CA GLY A 271 17.28 -1.28 1.99
C GLY A 271 16.56 -0.72 0.76
N CYS A 272 15.23 -0.67 0.80
CA CYS A 272 14.38 -0.03 -0.22
C CYS A 272 14.00 1.42 0.15
N GLY A 273 14.68 2.03 1.12
CA GLY A 273 14.50 3.43 1.51
C GLY A 273 13.40 3.70 2.53
N TYR A 274 12.73 2.69 3.08
CA TYR A 274 11.69 2.89 4.09
C TYR A 274 12.27 3.18 5.48
N LYS A 275 11.65 4.12 6.20
CA LYS A 275 11.98 4.48 7.59
C LYS A 275 10.95 3.85 8.53
N LEU A 276 11.39 3.44 9.72
CA LEU A 276 10.48 3.02 10.78
C LEU A 276 9.82 4.26 11.40
N TRP A 277 8.51 4.40 11.25
CA TRP A 277 7.77 5.55 11.76
C TRP A 277 7.10 5.26 13.09
N TYR A 278 6.44 4.11 13.20
CA TYR A 278 5.71 3.73 14.41
C TYR A 278 6.02 2.30 14.84
N GLN A 279 6.10 2.07 16.15
CA GLN A 279 6.23 0.76 16.76
C GLN A 279 5.53 0.73 18.11
N GLN A 280 4.47 -0.08 18.23
CA GLN A 280 3.62 -0.10 19.43
C GLN A 280 4.35 -0.68 20.67
N ASP A 281 5.13 -1.75 20.49
CA ASP A 281 5.91 -2.37 21.57
C ASP A 281 7.38 -2.55 21.15
N LYS A 282 8.28 -1.95 21.93
CA LYS A 282 9.74 -2.05 21.72
C LYS A 282 10.29 -3.45 22.06
N LYS A 283 9.59 -4.24 22.88
CA LYS A 283 10.01 -5.57 23.34
C LYS A 283 9.46 -6.69 22.47
N LEU A 284 8.27 -6.50 21.89
CA LEU A 284 7.64 -7.42 20.96
C LEU A 284 7.25 -6.67 19.68
N PRO A 285 7.72 -7.09 18.50
CA PRO A 285 7.40 -6.41 17.26
C PRO A 285 5.98 -6.79 16.79
N CYS A 286 4.96 -6.47 17.57
CA CYS A 286 3.58 -6.89 17.32
C CYS A 286 2.87 -6.03 16.28
N TYR A 287 3.32 -4.79 16.12
CA TYR A 287 2.79 -3.81 15.20
C TYR A 287 3.85 -2.76 14.92
N LEU A 288 4.24 -2.61 13.66
CA LEU A 288 5.18 -1.60 13.22
C LEU A 288 4.81 -1.08 11.85
N LEU A 289 4.92 0.22 11.68
CA LEU A 289 4.59 0.91 10.45
C LEU A 289 5.87 1.55 9.91
N MET A 290 6.17 1.24 8.66
CA MET A 290 7.26 1.86 7.93
C MET A 290 6.69 2.73 6.82
N GLY A 291 7.35 3.85 6.57
CA GLY A 291 6.92 4.79 5.55
C GLY A 291 8.07 5.39 4.77
N ARG A 292 7.73 5.96 3.62
CA ARG A 292 8.65 6.66 2.72
C ARG A 292 7.87 7.73 1.95
N LYS A 293 8.46 8.91 1.78
CA LYS A 293 8.01 9.90 0.80
C LYS A 293 8.65 9.61 -0.55
N LEU A 294 7.84 9.61 -1.60
CA LEU A 294 8.29 9.60 -2.99
C LEU A 294 8.04 10.99 -3.56
N GLU A 295 9.08 11.56 -4.16
CA GLU A 295 8.95 12.80 -4.93
C GLU A 295 8.55 12.45 -6.36
N VAL A 296 7.74 13.31 -6.98
CA VAL A 296 7.48 13.23 -8.42
C VAL A 296 8.76 13.67 -9.11
N ALA A 297 9.23 12.90 -10.09
CA ALA A 297 10.35 13.35 -10.89
C ALA A 297 9.87 14.58 -11.66
N GLU A 298 10.39 15.76 -11.32
CA GLU A 298 10.27 16.92 -12.19
C GLU A 298 10.95 16.50 -13.50
N ASP A 299 10.21 16.55 -14.61
CA ASP A 299 10.76 16.29 -15.93
C ASP A 299 11.91 17.29 -16.13
N ASP A 300 13.14 16.82 -15.93
CA ASP A 300 14.35 17.57 -16.26
C ASP A 300 14.36 17.72 -17.79
N GLU A 301 13.66 18.73 -18.31
CA GLU A 301 13.71 19.21 -19.69
C GLU A 301 15.10 19.81 -20.03
N SER A 302 16.18 19.09 -19.76
CA SER A 302 17.53 19.60 -19.91
C SER A 302 18.48 18.62 -20.58
N GLU A 303 18.17 18.22 -21.82
CA GLU A 303 19.22 18.13 -22.84
C GLU A 303 18.72 18.73 -24.16
N GLY A 304 18.86 20.06 -24.22
CA GLY A 304 18.81 20.81 -25.45
C GLY A 304 19.76 20.19 -26.48
N VAL A 305 19.18 19.82 -27.62
CA VAL A 305 19.86 19.41 -28.84
C VAL A 305 20.89 20.49 -29.20
N GLY A 306 22.15 20.24 -28.82
CA GLY A 306 23.32 20.95 -29.33
C GLY A 306 23.44 20.65 -30.81
N ARG A 307 22.74 21.44 -31.64
CA ARG A 307 22.85 21.44 -33.09
C ARG A 307 24.30 21.84 -33.41
N PRO A 308 25.11 20.98 -34.07
CA PRO A 308 26.45 21.38 -34.46
C PRO A 308 26.30 22.44 -35.56
N GLU A 309 26.57 23.71 -35.22
CA GLU A 309 26.75 24.74 -36.23
C GLU A 309 27.97 24.37 -37.06
N GLY A 310 27.73 24.13 -38.34
CA GLY A 310 28.75 23.88 -39.33
C GLY A 310 29.65 25.11 -39.49
N GLY A 311 30.88 24.99 -39.00
CA GLY A 311 31.98 25.86 -39.39
C GLY A 311 32.56 25.37 -40.71
N SER A 312 32.00 25.80 -41.84
CA SER A 312 32.71 25.81 -43.11
C SER A 312 33.54 27.10 -43.17
N GLU A 313 34.82 27.02 -42.83
CA GLU A 313 35.79 28.04 -43.23
C GLU A 313 36.64 27.49 -44.38
N ASP A 314 36.26 27.96 -45.57
CA ASP A 314 37.12 28.08 -46.75
C ASP A 314 38.43 28.75 -46.33
N ASP A 315 39.56 28.11 -46.59
CA ASP A 315 40.83 28.83 -46.71
C ASP A 315 41.52 28.40 -48.00
N SER A 316 41.23 29.20 -49.03
CA SER A 316 41.96 29.25 -50.29
C SER A 316 42.82 30.51 -50.25
N MET A 317 44.14 30.39 -50.11
CA MET A 317 45.03 31.34 -50.79
C MET A 317 46.43 30.80 -51.07
N GLU A 318 46.76 31.01 -52.33
CA GLU A 318 47.92 30.74 -53.16
C GLU A 318 49.19 31.55 -52.77
N THR A 319 50.34 31.14 -53.36
CA THR A 319 51.64 31.87 -53.54
C THR A 319 52.56 31.99 -52.31
N ASP A 320 53.88 31.72 -52.35
CA ASP A 320 54.91 31.57 -53.40
C ASP A 320 55.79 30.33 -53.17
#